data_AF-A0A6J0Z7N6-F1
#
_entry.id   AF-A0A6J0Z7N6-F1
#
_cell.length_a   1.000
_cell.length_b   1.000
_cell.length_c   1.000
_cell.angle_alpha   90.00
_cell.angle_beta   90.00
_cell.angle_gamma   90.00
#
_symmetry.space_group_name_H-M   'P 1'
#
loop_
_entity.id
_entity.type
_entity.pdbx_description
1 polymer ?
#
loop_
_entity_poly.entity_id
_entity_poly.type
_entity_poly.pdbx_seq_one_letter_code
_entity_poly.pdbx_strand_id
1 'polypeptide(L)'
;MNRLYDMEPRVMDDEMLKLAVGKQGPREEAGQLAKQEGILFKDVLSLQLDFQNILRIDNLWQFESLRKLQLDNNIIEKIEGLENLTHLVWLDLSFNNIEAIEGLDTLVNLEDLSLFNNRISKIDSLDALVKLQVLSLGNNHIGNMMNIIYLRRFKALRTLSLSGNPVAENEDYKMFICAYLPDLVYLDFQRLDDHMKELAEMKHQYSIDELKHRENLMQAQLEDEQARREELEEHKVAFVEQLNGTFLFDSMYAEDVEGRKLSNLPGVGELLETYKDKFVIICLNIFEYGLKQQEKRKAELETFMECVQEAIQENQEQGKLKIAKFEEKHLLSLNAIREESELSNIETKIVEHSEDITALLNVLMTLEMQLVEQLEETINMFERNIIDLVGLFVENVQSLMAQCRDLENHHHEKLLEIAINILEKIVKGEMDEDLPDDLRSLFIDKDTIVNAVGASHDIHLLKIDNREDELVTRVNSWCTHLLDKVSRFTRMRS
;
A
#
# COMPACT_ATOMS: atom_id res chain seq x y z
N MET A 1 24.07 46.95 -11.84
CA MET A 1 23.38 47.31 -10.57
C MET A 1 22.22 48.23 -10.92
N ASN A 2 21.05 48.06 -10.30
CA ASN A 2 19.80 48.86 -10.41
C ASN A 2 18.68 48.43 -11.39
N ARG A 3 18.26 47.15 -11.38
CA ARG A 3 16.89 46.76 -11.82
C ARG A 3 16.17 45.74 -10.94
N LEU A 4 16.75 45.34 -9.81
CA LEU A 4 16.23 44.29 -8.93
C LEU A 4 15.45 44.81 -7.70
N TYR A 5 15.35 46.14 -7.50
CA TYR A 5 14.80 46.73 -6.26
C TYR A 5 13.35 47.24 -6.35
N ASP A 6 12.62 47.00 -7.46
CA ASP A 6 11.28 47.58 -7.68
C ASP A 6 10.16 46.55 -7.91
N MET A 7 10.41 45.24 -7.73
CA MET A 7 9.32 44.26 -7.76
C MET A 7 8.72 44.12 -6.36
N GLU A 8 7.42 44.40 -6.21
CA GLU A 8 6.71 44.12 -4.95
C GLU A 8 6.71 42.61 -4.64
N PRO A 9 6.78 42.20 -3.36
CA PRO A 9 6.59 40.82 -2.94
C PRO A 9 5.28 40.25 -3.50
N ARG A 10 5.33 39.06 -4.10
CA ARG A 10 4.15 38.44 -4.73
C ARG A 10 3.96 36.98 -4.32
N VAL A 11 2.70 36.56 -4.31
CA VAL A 11 2.31 35.15 -4.25
C VAL A 11 2.36 34.61 -5.67
N MET A 12 2.78 33.36 -5.85
CA MET A 12 2.77 32.75 -7.18
C MET A 12 1.33 32.66 -7.70
N ASP A 13 1.11 33.12 -8.94
CA ASP A 13 -0.18 33.09 -9.61
C ASP A 13 -0.11 32.39 -10.97
N ASP A 14 -1.27 32.05 -11.52
CA ASP A 14 -1.38 31.40 -12.83
C ASP A 14 -0.71 32.20 -13.95
N GLU A 15 -0.69 33.54 -13.88
CA GLU A 15 -0.07 34.37 -14.91
C GLU A 15 1.45 34.25 -14.89
N MET A 16 2.06 34.26 -13.70
CA MET A 16 3.49 34.04 -13.49
C MET A 16 3.89 32.66 -14.01
N LEU A 17 3.12 31.62 -13.67
CA LEU A 17 3.39 30.25 -14.10
C LEU A 17 3.26 30.10 -15.62
N LYS A 18 2.21 30.67 -16.24
CA LYS A 18 2.06 30.72 -17.72
C LYS A 18 3.24 31.42 -18.37
N LEU A 19 3.70 32.54 -17.81
CA LEU A 19 4.81 33.31 -18.36
C LEU A 19 6.14 32.55 -18.24
N ALA A 20 6.39 31.90 -17.11
CA ALA A 20 7.59 31.09 -16.87
C ALA A 20 7.64 29.90 -17.83
N VAL A 21 6.56 29.12 -17.89
CA VAL A 21 6.45 27.97 -18.79
C VAL A 21 6.54 28.40 -20.26
N GLY A 22 5.90 29.51 -20.64
CA GLY A 22 5.98 30.05 -22.00
C GLY A 22 7.38 30.53 -22.42
N LYS A 23 8.20 31.00 -21.47
CA LYS A 23 9.60 31.39 -21.71
C LYS A 23 10.56 30.19 -21.75
N GLN A 24 10.24 29.14 -20.98
CA GLN A 24 11.09 27.96 -20.78
C GLN A 24 10.71 26.77 -21.66
N GLY A 25 9.54 26.82 -22.28
CA GLY A 25 9.04 25.79 -23.18
C GLY A 25 9.82 25.67 -24.50
N PRO A 26 9.45 24.68 -25.34
CA PRO A 26 10.14 24.40 -26.60
C PRO A 26 10.24 25.64 -27.50
N ARG A 27 11.37 25.81 -28.19
CA ARG A 27 11.58 26.89 -29.17
C ARG A 27 11.22 26.40 -30.59
N GLU A 28 11.20 27.33 -31.55
CA GLU A 28 11.02 27.02 -32.98
C GLU A 28 9.64 26.41 -33.31
N GLU A 29 9.54 25.42 -34.22
CA GLU A 29 8.26 24.87 -34.69
C GLU A 29 7.45 24.21 -33.55
N ALA A 30 8.11 23.49 -32.64
CA ALA A 30 7.47 22.89 -31.47
C ALA A 30 6.91 23.95 -30.49
N GLY A 31 7.59 25.10 -30.37
CA GLY A 31 7.12 26.24 -29.57
C GLY A 31 5.96 27.01 -30.21
N GLN A 32 5.87 27.04 -31.54
CA GLN A 32 4.75 27.65 -32.25
C GLN A 32 3.49 26.78 -32.15
N LEU A 33 3.63 25.46 -32.24
CA LEU A 33 2.55 24.49 -32.02
C LEU A 33 2.04 24.54 -30.58
N ALA A 34 2.93 24.54 -29.59
CA ALA A 34 2.54 24.65 -28.17
C ALA A 34 1.80 25.97 -27.83
N LYS A 35 2.09 27.07 -28.56
CA LYS A 35 1.34 28.33 -28.42
C LYS A 35 -0.04 28.30 -29.08
N GLN A 36 -0.26 27.45 -30.07
CA GLN A 36 -1.55 27.27 -30.75
C GLN A 36 -2.46 26.29 -30.01
N GLU A 37 -1.91 25.22 -29.44
CA GLU A 37 -2.67 24.16 -28.75
C GLU A 37 -2.85 24.43 -27.24
N GLY A 38 -2.07 25.36 -26.67
CA GLY A 38 -2.05 25.66 -25.24
C GLY A 38 -1.08 24.74 -24.49
N ILE A 39 -0.36 25.29 -23.50
CA ILE A 39 0.61 24.50 -22.74
C ILE A 39 -0.11 23.74 -21.62
N LEU A 40 -0.09 22.42 -21.69
CA LEU A 40 -0.59 21.53 -20.64
C LEU A 40 0.42 21.47 -19.49
N PHE A 41 0.11 22.08 -18.34
CA PHE A 41 1.02 22.11 -17.18
C PHE A 41 1.37 20.73 -16.63
N LYS A 42 0.47 19.75 -16.79
CA LYS A 42 0.70 18.35 -16.39
C LYS A 42 1.92 17.72 -17.06
N ASP A 43 2.37 18.22 -18.22
CA ASP A 43 3.47 17.64 -18.99
C ASP A 43 4.81 18.37 -18.75
N VAL A 44 4.80 19.45 -17.96
CA VAL A 44 6.00 20.24 -17.66
C VAL A 44 6.89 19.48 -16.67
N LEU A 45 8.12 19.19 -17.09
CA LEU A 45 9.09 18.43 -16.28
C LEU A 45 10.06 19.30 -15.46
N SER A 46 10.25 20.57 -15.86
CA SER A 46 11.17 21.49 -15.22
C SER A 46 10.58 22.89 -15.20
N LEU A 47 10.67 23.56 -14.05
CA LEU A 47 10.17 24.91 -13.86
C LEU A 47 11.19 25.76 -13.09
N GLN A 48 11.53 26.90 -13.66
CA GLN A 48 12.49 27.85 -13.11
C GLN A 48 11.81 29.18 -12.76
N LEU A 49 11.92 29.59 -11.50
CA LEU A 49 11.26 30.77 -10.93
C LEU A 49 12.23 31.58 -10.06
N ASP A 50 13.49 31.66 -10.48
CA ASP A 50 14.54 32.43 -9.81
C ASP A 50 14.34 33.95 -9.96
N PHE A 51 14.74 34.71 -8.94
CA PHE A 51 14.70 36.18 -8.91
C PHE A 51 13.32 36.80 -9.20
N GLN A 52 12.23 36.16 -8.76
CA GLN A 52 10.86 36.64 -8.98
C GLN A 52 10.28 37.43 -7.79
N ASN A 53 11.02 37.56 -6.69
CA ASN A 53 10.56 38.16 -5.44
C ASN A 53 9.31 37.48 -4.86
N ILE A 54 9.27 36.15 -4.96
CA ILE A 54 8.18 35.31 -4.46
C ILE A 54 8.23 35.26 -2.93
N LEU A 55 7.11 35.59 -2.28
CA LEU A 55 6.93 35.49 -0.82
C LEU A 55 6.29 34.15 -0.42
N ARG A 56 5.41 33.62 -1.28
CA ARG A 56 4.60 32.43 -0.99
C ARG A 56 4.45 31.54 -2.22
N ILE A 57 4.72 30.25 -2.03
CA ILE A 57 4.52 29.22 -3.04
C ILE A 57 3.02 28.87 -3.08
N ASP A 58 2.41 28.92 -4.26
CA ASP A 58 1.00 28.57 -4.49
C ASP A 58 0.77 28.18 -5.96
N ASN A 59 -0.40 27.64 -6.30
CA ASN A 59 -0.82 27.31 -7.67
C ASN A 59 0.03 26.25 -8.41
N LEU A 60 0.82 25.44 -7.71
CA LEU A 60 1.63 24.36 -8.33
C LEU A 60 0.87 23.04 -8.52
N TRP A 61 -0.39 22.93 -8.06
CA TRP A 61 -1.16 21.68 -8.10
C TRP A 61 -1.40 21.11 -9.52
N GLN A 62 -1.25 21.93 -10.57
CA GLN A 62 -1.44 21.52 -11.97
C GLN A 62 -0.19 20.84 -12.58
N PHE A 63 0.94 20.86 -11.89
CA PHE A 63 2.25 20.39 -12.38
C PHE A 63 2.56 18.95 -11.93
N GLU A 64 1.66 18.02 -12.23
CA GLU A 64 1.71 16.63 -11.74
C GLU A 64 3.01 15.89 -12.12
N SER A 65 3.59 16.15 -13.29
CA SER A 65 4.81 15.47 -13.77
C SER A 65 6.11 16.20 -13.47
N LEU A 66 6.09 17.27 -12.67
CA LEU A 66 7.28 18.10 -12.44
C LEU A 66 8.39 17.31 -11.74
N ARG A 67 9.60 17.36 -12.30
CA ARG A 67 10.79 16.68 -11.77
C ARG A 67 11.84 17.64 -11.22
N LYS A 68 11.89 18.87 -11.73
CA LYS A 68 12.85 19.89 -11.29
C LYS A 68 12.13 21.21 -11.01
N LEU A 69 12.33 21.76 -9.82
CA LEU A 69 11.78 23.04 -9.41
C LEU A 69 12.89 23.93 -8.85
N GLN A 70 13.11 25.07 -9.50
CA GLN A 70 14.08 26.08 -9.10
C GLN A 70 13.35 27.32 -8.58
N LEU A 71 13.53 27.65 -7.31
CA LEU A 71 12.91 28.77 -6.60
C LEU A 71 13.95 29.60 -5.84
N ASP A 72 15.22 29.55 -6.26
CA ASP A 72 16.30 30.26 -5.58
C ASP A 72 16.22 31.79 -5.78
N ASN A 73 16.85 32.55 -4.89
CA ASN A 73 16.88 34.01 -4.92
C ASN A 73 15.49 34.65 -4.89
N ASN A 74 14.64 34.19 -3.97
CA ASN A 74 13.33 34.77 -3.67
C ASN A 74 13.28 35.22 -2.20
N ILE A 75 12.08 35.47 -1.67
CA ILE A 75 11.87 35.90 -0.27
C ILE A 75 10.90 34.96 0.46
N ILE A 76 10.89 33.68 0.08
CA ILE A 76 9.99 32.65 0.61
C ILE A 76 10.31 32.43 2.09
N GLU A 77 9.29 32.48 2.95
CA GLU A 77 9.42 32.27 4.39
C GLU A 77 9.00 30.85 4.82
N LYS A 78 8.11 30.23 4.05
CA LYS A 78 7.52 28.92 4.37
C LYS A 78 7.53 28.01 3.14
N ILE A 79 7.88 26.74 3.35
CA ILE A 79 7.75 25.69 2.35
C ILE A 79 6.30 25.16 2.43
N GLU A 80 5.50 25.44 1.41
CA GLU A 80 4.10 25.00 1.30
C GLU A 80 3.70 24.88 -0.18
N GLY A 81 2.56 24.25 -0.48
CA GLY A 81 2.05 24.19 -1.85
C GLY A 81 2.81 23.25 -2.78
N LEU A 82 3.59 22.31 -2.21
CA LEU A 82 4.37 21.30 -2.94
C LEU A 82 3.72 19.91 -2.88
N GLU A 83 2.55 19.76 -2.26
CA GLU A 83 1.96 18.47 -1.89
C GLU A 83 1.71 17.57 -3.11
N ASN A 84 1.36 18.17 -4.25
CA ASN A 84 1.02 17.48 -5.49
C ASN A 84 2.26 17.06 -6.32
N LEU A 85 3.47 17.52 -5.98
CA LEU A 85 4.68 17.32 -6.78
C LEU A 85 5.39 16.00 -6.47
N THR A 86 4.65 14.89 -6.45
CA THR A 86 5.16 13.57 -6.00
C THR A 86 6.30 13.00 -6.87
N HIS A 87 6.47 13.52 -8.08
CA HIS A 87 7.54 13.15 -9.02
C HIS A 87 8.79 14.04 -8.95
N LEU A 88 8.83 15.00 -8.03
CA LEU A 88 9.96 15.92 -7.90
C LEU A 88 11.23 15.18 -7.48
N VAL A 89 12.32 15.43 -8.20
CA VAL A 89 13.65 14.81 -7.98
C VAL A 89 14.66 15.85 -7.49
N TRP A 90 14.52 17.09 -7.96
CA TRP A 90 15.45 18.19 -7.65
C TRP A 90 14.67 19.44 -7.25
N LEU A 91 15.00 19.99 -6.08
CA LEU A 91 14.37 21.19 -5.52
C LEU A 91 15.45 22.16 -5.02
N ASP A 92 15.45 23.37 -5.56
CA ASP A 92 16.32 24.45 -5.10
C ASP A 92 15.50 25.61 -4.52
N LEU A 93 15.70 25.84 -3.22
CA LEU A 93 15.11 26.89 -2.41
C LEU A 93 16.21 27.79 -1.80
N SER A 94 17.39 27.82 -2.41
CA SER A 94 18.53 28.61 -1.91
C SER A 94 18.25 30.11 -1.94
N PHE A 95 18.89 30.89 -1.05
CA PHE A 95 18.73 32.35 -0.97
C PHE A 95 17.28 32.77 -0.76
N ASN A 96 16.63 32.20 0.26
CA ASN A 96 15.28 32.55 0.72
C ASN A 96 15.31 32.91 2.23
N ASN A 97 14.15 33.08 2.86
CA ASN A 97 14.00 33.42 4.28
C ASN A 97 13.38 32.27 5.11
N ILE A 98 13.59 31.02 4.69
CA ILE A 98 12.95 29.85 5.32
C ILE A 98 13.55 29.60 6.72
N GLU A 99 12.71 29.47 7.73
CA GLU A 99 13.13 29.25 9.13
C GLU A 99 13.01 27.78 9.59
N ALA A 100 12.09 27.03 8.99
CA ALA A 100 11.83 25.63 9.32
C ALA A 100 11.67 24.78 8.06
N ILE A 101 12.13 23.52 8.13
CA ILE A 101 11.87 22.53 7.11
C ILE A 101 10.49 21.94 7.38
N GLU A 102 9.58 22.08 6.43
CA GLU A 102 8.19 21.58 6.49
C GLU A 102 7.63 21.42 5.08
N GLY A 103 6.45 20.81 4.91
CA GLY A 103 5.77 20.75 3.62
C GLY A 103 6.46 19.88 2.55
N LEU A 104 7.35 18.97 2.94
CA LEU A 104 8.09 18.06 2.04
C LEU A 104 7.62 16.60 2.13
N ASP A 105 6.58 16.30 2.92
CA ASP A 105 6.15 14.93 3.27
C ASP A 105 5.71 14.07 2.09
N THR A 106 5.30 14.68 0.97
CA THR A 106 4.85 13.96 -0.23
C THR A 106 5.95 13.73 -1.26
N LEU A 107 7.12 14.34 -1.09
CA LEU A 107 8.22 14.36 -2.07
C LEU A 107 9.14 13.14 -1.96
N VAL A 108 8.55 11.93 -1.96
CA VAL A 108 9.26 10.65 -1.72
C VAL A 108 10.33 10.31 -2.77
N ASN A 109 10.34 11.02 -3.91
CA ASN A 109 11.30 10.84 -5.00
C ASN A 109 12.43 11.88 -5.01
N LEU A 110 12.46 12.80 -4.05
CA LEU A 110 13.47 13.86 -4.02
C LEU A 110 14.86 13.29 -3.76
N GLU A 111 15.81 13.62 -4.63
CA GLU A 111 17.22 13.18 -4.55
C GLU A 111 18.15 14.34 -4.19
N ASP A 112 17.82 15.57 -4.58
CA ASP A 112 18.64 16.76 -4.34
C ASP A 112 17.76 17.89 -3.78
N LEU A 113 18.11 18.34 -2.58
CA LEU A 113 17.47 19.44 -1.88
C LEU A 113 18.50 20.51 -1.54
N SER A 114 18.33 21.68 -2.12
CA SER A 114 19.16 22.84 -1.85
C SER A 114 18.40 23.90 -1.04
N LEU A 115 18.88 24.16 0.17
CA LEU A 115 18.36 25.13 1.14
C LEU A 115 19.47 26.11 1.57
N PHE A 116 20.45 26.34 0.70
CA PHE A 116 21.61 27.18 1.00
C PHE A 116 21.19 28.63 1.27
N ASN A 117 21.79 29.29 2.26
CA ASN A 117 21.52 30.69 2.58
C ASN A 117 20.04 30.96 2.94
N ASN A 118 19.55 30.25 3.95
CA ASN A 118 18.25 30.42 4.60
C ASN A 118 18.44 30.71 6.11
N ARG A 119 17.40 30.60 6.94
CA ARG A 119 17.43 30.87 8.38
C ARG A 119 17.13 29.63 9.23
N ILE A 120 17.40 28.44 8.68
CA ILE A 120 17.06 27.16 9.31
C ILE A 120 17.94 26.93 10.53
N SER A 121 17.33 26.60 11.67
CA SER A 121 18.07 26.34 12.93
C SER A 121 18.06 24.87 13.37
N LYS A 122 17.12 24.07 12.83
CA LYS A 122 16.91 22.66 13.15
C LYS A 122 16.74 21.82 11.89
N ILE A 123 17.29 20.61 11.92
CA ILE A 123 17.15 19.63 10.83
C ILE A 123 16.14 18.57 11.31
N ASP A 124 14.93 18.66 10.81
CA ASP A 124 13.82 17.73 11.03
C ASP A 124 12.88 17.75 9.80
N SER A 125 11.80 16.97 9.85
CA SER A 125 10.74 16.96 8.81
C SER A 125 11.22 16.59 7.40
N LEU A 126 12.28 15.77 7.30
CA LEU A 126 12.78 15.21 6.04
C LEU A 126 12.46 13.70 5.92
N ASP A 127 11.69 13.13 6.85
CA ASP A 127 11.50 11.68 7.02
C ASP A 127 10.98 10.97 5.76
N ALA A 128 10.17 11.65 4.95
CA ALA A 128 9.64 11.11 3.70
C ALA A 128 10.69 11.02 2.57
N LEU A 129 11.82 11.74 2.67
CA LEU A 129 12.82 11.89 1.60
C LEU A 129 13.82 10.73 1.59
N VAL A 130 13.32 9.50 1.49
CA VAL A 130 14.12 8.27 1.60
C VAL A 130 15.19 8.12 0.49
N LYS A 131 15.04 8.84 -0.63
CA LYS A 131 15.98 8.85 -1.78
C LYS A 131 16.96 10.01 -1.77
N LEU A 132 16.95 10.86 -0.74
CA LEU A 132 17.79 12.06 -0.67
C LEU A 132 19.28 11.69 -0.70
N GLN A 133 19.99 12.17 -1.72
CA GLN A 133 21.42 11.94 -1.96
C GLN A 133 22.25 13.19 -1.68
N VAL A 134 21.71 14.37 -1.98
CA VAL A 134 22.38 15.66 -1.83
C VAL A 134 21.52 16.59 -0.98
N LEU A 135 22.11 17.10 0.11
CA LEU A 135 21.48 18.07 0.99
C LEU A 135 22.40 19.27 1.18
N SER A 136 21.98 20.44 0.69
CA SER A 136 22.72 21.68 0.88
C SER A 136 22.02 22.55 1.92
N LEU A 137 22.67 22.72 3.08
CA LEU A 137 22.20 23.52 4.21
C LEU A 137 23.22 24.60 4.61
N GLY A 138 24.17 24.93 3.73
CA GLY A 138 25.18 25.97 4.02
C GLY A 138 24.56 27.34 4.28
N ASN A 139 25.26 28.21 5.02
CA ASN A 139 24.82 29.54 5.44
C ASN A 139 23.42 29.56 6.09
N ASN A 140 23.21 28.71 7.10
CA ASN A 140 21.99 28.68 7.91
C ASN A 140 22.35 28.94 9.41
N HIS A 141 21.41 28.69 10.32
CA HIS A 141 21.57 28.92 11.77
C HIS A 141 21.65 27.61 12.59
N ILE A 142 22.17 26.54 11.98
CA ILE A 142 22.28 25.23 12.64
C ILE A 142 23.45 25.25 13.64
N GLY A 143 23.12 25.34 14.94
CA GLY A 143 24.12 25.39 16.01
C GLY A 143 24.27 24.11 16.84
N ASN A 144 23.29 23.20 16.80
CA ASN A 144 23.32 22.00 17.63
C ASN A 144 23.85 20.79 16.83
N MET A 145 25.03 20.31 17.23
CA MET A 145 25.68 19.14 16.62
C MET A 145 24.81 17.87 16.70
N MET A 146 24.00 17.72 17.77
CA MET A 146 23.11 16.56 17.93
C MET A 146 22.01 16.50 16.87
N ASN A 147 21.60 17.63 16.29
CA ASN A 147 20.61 17.65 15.21
C ASN A 147 21.14 16.94 13.95
N ILE A 148 22.45 16.79 13.80
CA ILE A 148 23.02 16.12 12.63
C ILE A 148 22.86 14.61 12.70
N ILE A 149 22.73 14.03 13.91
CA ILE A 149 22.46 12.60 14.10
C ILE A 149 21.14 12.22 13.41
N TYR A 150 20.17 13.14 13.31
CA TYR A 150 18.93 12.95 12.56
C TYR A 150 19.20 12.48 11.12
N LEU A 151 20.24 13.00 10.47
CA LEU A 151 20.56 12.69 9.08
C LEU A 151 21.06 11.25 8.86
N ARG A 152 21.41 10.52 9.92
CA ARG A 152 21.88 9.12 9.85
C ARG A 152 20.83 8.15 9.32
N ARG A 153 19.54 8.53 9.39
CA ARG A 153 18.43 7.75 8.83
C ARG A 153 18.45 7.72 7.30
N PHE A 154 19.04 8.72 6.64
CA PHE A 154 19.09 8.81 5.18
C PHE A 154 20.26 7.98 4.62
N LYS A 155 20.02 6.68 4.42
CA LYS A 155 21.03 5.73 3.90
C LYS A 155 21.52 6.06 2.48
N ALA A 156 20.74 6.84 1.72
CA ALA A 156 21.10 7.31 0.39
C ALA A 156 21.93 8.61 0.39
N LEU A 157 22.06 9.31 1.53
CA LEU A 157 22.75 10.60 1.59
C LEU A 157 24.25 10.41 1.33
N ARG A 158 24.77 11.11 0.31
CA ARG A 158 26.19 11.06 -0.09
C ARG A 158 26.87 12.41 0.02
N THR A 159 26.14 13.50 -0.13
CA THR A 159 26.69 14.87 -0.11
C THR A 159 25.92 15.73 0.87
N LEU A 160 26.65 16.37 1.79
CA LEU A 160 26.10 17.29 2.78
C LEU A 160 26.93 18.58 2.80
N SER A 161 26.28 19.72 2.73
CA SER A 161 26.91 21.03 2.95
C SER A 161 26.31 21.69 4.17
N LEU A 162 27.12 22.01 5.18
CA LEU A 162 26.75 22.81 6.36
C LEU A 162 27.71 24.00 6.55
N SER A 163 28.61 24.25 5.61
CA SER A 163 29.51 25.41 5.60
C SER A 163 28.77 26.71 5.92
N GLY A 164 29.34 27.55 6.79
CA GLY A 164 28.71 28.81 7.20
C GLY A 164 27.57 28.69 8.23
N ASN A 165 27.37 27.51 8.82
CA ASN A 165 26.56 27.35 10.03
C ASN A 165 27.43 27.41 11.30
N PRO A 166 26.88 27.80 12.46
CA PRO A 166 27.62 27.78 13.74
C PRO A 166 28.22 26.41 14.09
N VAL A 167 27.59 25.31 13.66
CA VAL A 167 28.12 23.95 13.88
C VAL A 167 29.45 23.69 13.15
N ALA A 168 29.70 24.36 12.02
CA ALA A 168 30.91 24.20 11.22
C ALA A 168 32.13 24.90 11.84
N GLU A 169 31.92 25.80 12.80
CA GLU A 169 33.01 26.48 13.54
C GLU A 169 33.61 25.61 14.65
N ASN A 170 32.98 24.48 14.98
CA ASN A 170 33.45 23.57 16.01
C ASN A 170 34.66 22.74 15.52
N GLU A 171 35.72 22.64 16.33
CA GLU A 171 36.93 21.86 16.00
C GLU A 171 36.62 20.37 15.74
N ASP A 172 35.64 19.82 16.47
CA ASP A 172 35.24 18.41 16.35
C ASP A 172 34.21 18.17 15.23
N TYR A 173 33.80 19.20 14.49
CA TYR A 173 32.77 19.12 13.45
C TYR A 173 33.00 17.98 12.45
N LYS A 174 34.16 17.97 11.79
CA LYS A 174 34.48 16.96 10.76
C LYS A 174 34.54 15.54 11.34
N MET A 175 35.10 15.40 12.55
CA MET A 175 35.21 14.12 13.25
C MET A 175 33.83 13.59 13.64
N PHE A 176 32.97 14.46 14.17
CA PHE A 176 31.61 14.11 14.53
C PHE A 176 30.80 13.65 13.31
N ILE A 177 30.84 14.41 12.20
CA ILE A 177 30.16 14.03 10.96
C ILE A 177 30.60 12.65 10.49
N CYS A 178 31.90 12.38 10.47
CA CYS A 178 32.41 11.09 10.00
C CYS A 178 31.99 9.91 10.88
N ALA A 179 31.90 10.11 12.20
CA ALA A 179 31.46 9.07 13.12
C ALA A 179 29.96 8.77 12.98
N TYR A 180 29.12 9.81 12.92
CA TYR A 180 27.66 9.65 13.00
C TYR A 180 27.00 9.46 11.62
N LEU A 181 27.62 9.92 10.53
CA LEU A 181 27.14 9.76 9.14
C LEU A 181 28.13 8.92 8.30
N PRO A 182 28.16 7.58 8.50
CA PRO A 182 29.18 6.71 7.90
C PRO A 182 29.11 6.66 6.36
N ASP A 183 27.89 6.74 5.81
CA ASP A 183 27.61 6.64 4.37
C ASP A 183 27.92 7.92 3.59
N LEU A 184 28.24 9.02 4.29
CA LEU A 184 28.54 10.31 3.66
C LEU A 184 29.88 10.28 2.92
N VAL A 185 29.91 10.81 1.70
CA VAL A 185 31.12 10.82 0.85
C VAL A 185 31.71 12.23 0.75
N TYR A 186 30.85 13.24 0.63
CA TYR A 186 31.25 14.63 0.49
C TYR A 186 30.66 15.48 1.61
N LEU A 187 31.53 16.23 2.29
CA LEU A 187 31.18 17.23 3.29
C LEU A 187 31.73 18.59 2.87
N ASP A 188 30.88 19.61 2.77
CA ASP A 188 31.26 20.98 2.39
C ASP A 188 32.10 21.03 1.10
N PHE A 189 31.66 20.25 0.09
CA PHE A 189 32.32 20.10 -1.21
C PHE A 189 33.72 19.47 -1.16
N GLN A 190 34.12 18.91 -0.01
CA GLN A 190 35.35 18.15 0.18
C GLN A 190 35.03 16.67 0.34
N ARG A 191 35.80 15.81 -0.35
CA ARG A 191 35.70 14.36 -0.15
C ARG A 191 36.21 14.02 1.25
N LEU A 192 35.45 13.22 1.99
CA LEU A 192 35.88 12.69 3.27
C LEU A 192 36.92 11.59 3.05
N ASP A 193 38.02 11.67 3.80
CA ASP A 193 39.09 10.68 3.78
C ASP A 193 38.71 9.46 4.64
N ASP A 194 38.97 8.26 4.12
CA ASP A 194 38.64 6.99 4.78
C ASP A 194 39.44 6.85 6.09
N HIS A 195 40.68 7.34 6.13
CA HIS A 195 41.47 7.35 7.37
C HIS A 195 40.83 8.20 8.48
N MET A 196 40.23 9.33 8.11
CA MET A 196 39.52 10.20 9.05
C MET A 196 38.25 9.54 9.57
N LYS A 197 37.55 8.76 8.74
CA LYS A 197 36.39 7.97 9.15
C LYS A 197 36.75 6.91 10.18
N GLU A 198 37.84 6.18 9.97
CA GLU A 198 38.34 5.18 10.93
C GLU A 198 38.70 5.82 12.28
N LEU A 199 39.40 6.96 12.27
CA LEU A 199 39.74 7.71 13.48
C LEU A 199 38.48 8.21 14.21
N ALA A 200 37.48 8.68 13.47
CA ALA A 200 36.21 9.14 14.02
C ALA A 200 35.42 8.00 14.67
N GLU A 201 35.35 6.84 14.02
CA GLU A 201 34.70 5.65 14.57
C GLU A 201 35.41 5.16 15.84
N MET A 202 36.74 5.13 15.86
CA MET A 202 37.50 4.80 17.08
C MET A 202 37.28 5.80 18.22
N LYS A 203 37.25 7.11 17.91
CA LYS A 203 37.02 8.16 18.92
C LYS A 203 35.62 8.07 19.56
N HIS A 204 34.61 7.69 18.77
CA HIS A 204 33.20 7.65 19.19
C HIS A 204 32.64 6.23 19.37
N GLN A 205 33.51 5.22 19.46
CA GLN A 205 33.14 3.80 19.40
C GLN A 205 31.97 3.43 20.32
N TYR A 206 32.07 3.74 21.62
CA TYR A 206 31.00 3.42 22.58
C TYR A 206 29.64 4.04 22.23
N SER A 207 29.62 5.31 21.84
CA SER A 207 28.38 6.01 21.49
C SER A 207 27.79 5.50 20.17
N ILE A 208 28.63 5.16 19.20
CA ILE A 208 28.21 4.61 17.91
C ILE A 208 27.69 3.17 18.08
N ASP A 209 28.35 2.34 18.89
CA ASP A 209 27.92 0.96 19.15
C ASP A 209 26.58 0.92 19.88
N GLU A 210 26.38 1.77 20.90
CA GLU A 210 25.10 1.90 21.59
C GLU A 210 23.98 2.36 20.64
N LEU A 211 24.29 3.31 19.76
CA LEU A 211 23.35 3.82 18.77
C LEU A 211 23.02 2.76 17.72
N LYS A 212 24.00 2.05 17.17
CA LYS A 212 23.81 0.93 16.23
C LYS A 212 22.95 -0.17 16.86
N HIS A 213 23.18 -0.50 18.13
CA HIS A 213 22.36 -1.49 18.83
C HIS A 213 20.89 -1.05 18.93
N ARG A 214 20.64 0.21 19.30
CA ARG A 214 19.28 0.79 19.35
C ARG A 214 18.61 0.83 17.97
N GLU A 215 19.35 1.23 16.93
CA GLU A 215 18.87 1.21 15.53
C GLU A 215 18.47 -0.21 15.11
N ASN A 216 19.32 -1.19 15.36
CA ASN A 216 19.05 -2.59 14.99
C ASN A 216 17.86 -3.15 15.75
N LEU A 217 17.69 -2.81 17.04
CA LEU A 217 16.54 -3.25 17.82
C LEU A 217 15.24 -2.67 17.27
N MET A 218 15.23 -1.37 16.93
CA MET A 218 14.07 -0.69 16.34
C MET A 218 13.76 -1.24 14.96
N GLN A 219 14.77 -1.48 14.12
CA GLN A 219 14.60 -2.05 12.80
C GLN A 219 14.02 -3.47 12.88
N ALA A 220 14.56 -4.32 13.77
CA ALA A 220 14.04 -5.67 13.98
C ALA A 220 12.59 -5.67 14.47
N GLN A 221 12.20 -4.72 15.34
CA GLN A 221 10.82 -4.56 15.77
C GLN A 221 9.89 -4.16 14.62
N LEU A 222 10.35 -3.27 13.75
CA LEU A 222 9.58 -2.76 12.63
C LEU A 222 9.41 -3.84 11.55
N GLU A 223 10.47 -4.62 11.29
CA GLU A 223 10.44 -5.79 10.42
C GLU A 223 9.51 -6.88 10.97
N ASP A 224 9.56 -7.17 12.27
CA ASP A 224 8.68 -8.14 12.91
C ASP A 224 7.21 -7.68 12.90
N GLU A 225 6.94 -6.40 13.13
CA GLU A 225 5.59 -5.83 13.01
C GLU A 225 5.09 -5.89 11.56
N GLN A 226 5.95 -5.57 10.59
CA GLN A 226 5.61 -5.65 9.17
C GLN A 226 5.34 -7.11 8.75
N ALA A 227 6.19 -8.06 9.14
CA ALA A 227 5.98 -9.47 8.87
C ALA A 227 4.66 -9.98 9.47
N ARG A 228 4.34 -9.61 10.71
CA ARG A 228 3.05 -9.94 11.34
C ARG A 228 1.86 -9.31 10.61
N ARG A 229 2.00 -8.10 10.07
CA ARG A 229 0.95 -7.45 9.26
C ARG A 229 0.76 -8.14 7.92
N GLU A 230 1.84 -8.51 7.25
CA GLU A 230 1.81 -9.24 5.98
C GLU A 230 1.17 -10.61 6.16
N GLU A 231 1.57 -11.37 7.18
CA GLU A 231 0.98 -12.66 7.54
C GLU A 231 -0.53 -12.53 7.83
N LEU A 232 -0.94 -11.51 8.61
CA LEU A 232 -2.35 -11.25 8.89
C LEU A 232 -3.14 -10.94 7.62
N GLU A 233 -2.54 -10.23 6.66
CA GLU A 233 -3.20 -9.91 5.39
C GLU A 233 -3.40 -11.16 4.52
N GLU A 234 -2.42 -12.07 4.49
CA GLU A 234 -2.58 -13.38 3.84
C GLU A 234 -3.75 -14.17 4.46
N HIS A 235 -3.85 -14.17 5.79
CA HIS A 235 -4.95 -14.84 6.48
C HIS A 235 -6.30 -14.21 6.19
N LYS A 236 -6.37 -12.88 6.06
CA LYS A 236 -7.61 -12.17 5.70
C LYS A 236 -8.07 -12.47 4.28
N VAL A 237 -7.13 -12.54 3.34
CA VAL A 237 -7.39 -12.91 1.94
C VAL A 237 -7.91 -14.35 1.85
N ALA A 238 -7.45 -15.24 2.74
CA ALA A 238 -7.98 -16.58 2.88
C ALA A 238 -9.27 -16.70 3.73
N PHE A 239 -9.76 -15.59 4.30
CA PHE A 239 -10.90 -15.53 5.22
C PHE A 239 -10.71 -16.37 6.48
N VAL A 240 -9.51 -16.48 7.03
CA VAL A 240 -9.25 -17.33 8.21
C VAL A 240 -8.39 -16.63 9.27
N GLU A 241 -8.37 -15.29 9.26
CA GLU A 241 -7.63 -14.54 10.28
C GLU A 241 -8.02 -14.97 11.70
N GLN A 242 -7.04 -15.00 12.62
CA GLN A 242 -7.28 -15.33 14.02
C GLN A 242 -7.81 -16.76 14.30
N LEU A 243 -7.74 -17.68 13.34
CA LEU A 243 -8.02 -19.12 13.53
C LEU A 243 -6.75 -19.97 13.61
N ASN A 244 -5.57 -19.36 13.46
CA ASN A 244 -4.25 -20.01 13.51
C ASN A 244 -3.75 -20.32 14.95
N GLY A 245 -4.63 -20.29 15.95
CA GLY A 245 -4.25 -20.48 17.34
C GLY A 245 -5.41 -20.36 18.31
N THR A 246 -5.13 -19.86 19.51
CA THR A 246 -6.10 -19.83 20.63
C THR A 246 -7.04 -18.63 20.62
N PHE A 247 -6.88 -17.69 19.68
CA PHE A 247 -7.57 -16.40 19.72
C PHE A 247 -9.10 -16.54 19.83
N LEU A 248 -9.74 -17.34 18.98
CA LEU A 248 -11.19 -17.54 19.04
C LEU A 248 -11.61 -18.07 20.42
N PHE A 249 -10.88 -19.06 20.95
CA PHE A 249 -11.13 -19.63 22.27
C PHE A 249 -10.95 -18.60 23.39
N ASP A 250 -9.83 -17.88 23.39
CA ASP A 250 -9.53 -16.88 24.41
C ASP A 250 -10.54 -15.71 24.36
N SER A 251 -11.10 -15.40 23.18
CA SER A 251 -12.15 -14.39 23.01
C SER A 251 -13.47 -14.78 23.69
N MET A 252 -13.74 -16.08 23.84
CA MET A 252 -14.93 -16.57 24.57
C MET A 252 -14.84 -16.21 26.06
N TYR A 253 -13.65 -16.40 26.65
CA TYR A 253 -13.38 -16.10 28.05
C TYR A 253 -13.05 -14.63 28.32
N ALA A 254 -12.92 -13.77 27.30
CA ALA A 254 -12.59 -12.35 27.48
C ALA A 254 -13.76 -11.57 28.12
N GLU A 255 -14.99 -11.87 27.73
CA GLU A 255 -16.22 -11.24 28.24
C GLU A 255 -16.97 -12.13 29.24
N ASP A 256 -16.59 -13.40 29.36
CA ASP A 256 -17.19 -14.34 30.30
C ASP A 256 -16.57 -14.25 31.71
N VAL A 257 -17.17 -13.40 32.54
CA VAL A 257 -16.79 -13.24 33.95
C VAL A 257 -17.07 -14.51 34.76
N GLU A 258 -18.17 -15.21 34.46
CA GLU A 258 -18.61 -16.36 35.25
C GLU A 258 -17.82 -17.63 34.91
N GLY A 259 -17.57 -17.90 33.63
CA GLY A 259 -16.71 -19.03 33.22
C GLY A 259 -15.27 -18.91 33.73
N ARG A 260 -14.72 -17.69 33.84
CA ARG A 260 -13.41 -17.46 34.49
C ARG A 260 -13.42 -17.76 35.98
N LYS A 261 -14.55 -17.60 36.67
CA LYS A 261 -14.66 -18.02 38.07
C LYS A 261 -14.77 -19.54 38.12
N LEU A 262 -15.67 -20.12 37.32
CA LEU A 262 -15.97 -21.55 37.24
C LEU A 262 -14.75 -22.39 36.84
N SER A 263 -13.80 -21.85 36.09
CA SER A 263 -12.56 -22.55 35.70
C SER A 263 -11.67 -22.94 36.89
N ASN A 264 -11.81 -22.26 38.04
CA ASN A 264 -11.06 -22.57 39.26
C ASN A 264 -11.73 -23.66 40.11
N LEU A 265 -12.84 -24.25 39.64
CA LEU A 265 -13.46 -25.36 40.36
C LEU A 265 -12.57 -26.61 40.33
N PRO A 266 -12.48 -27.35 41.45
CA PRO A 266 -11.74 -28.61 41.50
C PRO A 266 -12.21 -29.58 40.40
N GLY A 267 -11.26 -30.05 39.58
CA GLY A 267 -11.52 -30.96 38.46
C GLY A 267 -11.93 -30.29 37.14
N VAL A 268 -12.17 -28.97 37.11
CA VAL A 268 -12.48 -28.25 35.87
C VAL A 268 -11.24 -27.92 35.04
N GLY A 269 -10.07 -27.76 35.68
CA GLY A 269 -8.82 -27.45 34.96
C GLY A 269 -8.47 -28.46 33.86
N GLU A 270 -8.50 -29.76 34.16
CA GLU A 270 -8.21 -30.82 33.16
C GLU A 270 -9.29 -30.89 32.06
N LEU A 271 -10.55 -30.64 32.42
CA LEU A 271 -11.67 -30.55 31.47
C LEU A 271 -11.47 -29.39 30.49
N LEU A 272 -11.07 -28.23 31.02
CA LEU A 272 -10.86 -27.00 30.25
C LEU A 272 -9.67 -27.11 29.30
N GLU A 273 -8.55 -27.67 29.75
CA GLU A 273 -7.38 -27.96 28.90
C GLU A 273 -7.77 -28.89 27.74
N THR A 274 -8.46 -29.99 28.04
CA THR A 274 -8.91 -30.96 27.02
C THR A 274 -9.89 -30.32 26.02
N TYR A 275 -10.77 -29.45 26.51
CA TYR A 275 -11.72 -28.71 25.67
C TYR A 275 -10.96 -27.72 24.77
N LYS A 276 -10.07 -26.92 25.33
CA LYS A 276 -9.23 -25.95 24.63
C LYS A 276 -8.44 -26.60 23.50
N ASP A 277 -7.73 -27.68 23.79
CA ASP A 277 -6.91 -28.37 22.79
C ASP A 277 -7.74 -28.86 21.61
N LYS A 278 -8.88 -29.50 21.88
CA LYS A 278 -9.77 -29.99 20.81
C LYS A 278 -10.38 -28.84 20.01
N PHE A 279 -10.80 -27.77 20.67
CA PHE A 279 -11.38 -26.59 20.03
C PHE A 279 -10.36 -25.91 19.10
N VAL A 280 -9.13 -25.73 19.58
CA VAL A 280 -8.04 -25.11 18.82
C VAL A 280 -7.66 -25.98 17.61
N ILE A 281 -7.66 -27.31 17.75
CA ILE A 281 -7.44 -28.21 16.61
C ILE A 281 -8.49 -28.01 15.51
N ILE A 282 -9.76 -27.80 15.86
CA ILE A 282 -10.80 -27.51 14.87
C ILE A 282 -10.55 -26.16 14.20
N CYS A 283 -10.18 -25.12 14.96
CA CYS A 283 -9.81 -23.81 14.41
C CYS A 283 -8.64 -23.92 13.43
N LEU A 284 -7.60 -24.67 13.77
CA LEU A 284 -6.46 -24.93 12.91
C LEU A 284 -6.86 -25.68 11.63
N ASN A 285 -7.78 -26.64 11.71
CA ASN A 285 -8.31 -27.33 10.53
C ASN A 285 -9.05 -26.37 9.59
N ILE A 286 -9.86 -25.44 10.14
CA ILE A 286 -10.51 -24.39 9.34
C ILE A 286 -9.45 -23.50 8.68
N PHE A 287 -8.46 -23.08 9.45
CA PHE A 287 -7.37 -22.22 9.00
C PHE A 287 -6.58 -22.85 7.84
N GLU A 288 -6.06 -24.06 8.01
CA GLU A 288 -5.31 -24.76 6.96
C GLU A 288 -6.16 -24.99 5.70
N TYR A 289 -7.44 -25.29 5.89
CA TYR A 289 -8.35 -25.50 4.76
C TYR A 289 -8.62 -24.20 4.01
N GLY A 290 -8.79 -23.08 4.72
CA GLY A 290 -8.99 -21.76 4.11
C GLY A 290 -7.79 -21.32 3.27
N LEU A 291 -6.56 -21.55 3.75
CA LEU A 291 -5.34 -21.29 2.97
C LEU A 291 -5.31 -22.11 1.67
N LYS A 292 -5.58 -23.42 1.75
CA LYS A 292 -5.64 -24.30 0.57
C LYS A 292 -6.74 -23.88 -0.42
N GLN A 293 -7.89 -23.43 0.08
CA GLN A 293 -8.97 -22.93 -0.78
C GLN A 293 -8.61 -21.59 -1.42
N GLN A 294 -7.83 -20.75 -0.74
CA GLN A 294 -7.34 -19.50 -1.31
C GLN A 294 -6.38 -19.74 -2.47
N GLU A 295 -5.47 -20.70 -2.35
CA GLU A 295 -4.60 -21.11 -3.45
C GLU A 295 -5.40 -21.58 -4.67
N LYS A 296 -6.45 -22.38 -4.47
CA LYS A 296 -7.33 -22.84 -5.55
C LYS A 296 -8.07 -21.70 -6.24
N ARG A 297 -8.66 -20.77 -5.47
CA ARG A 297 -9.35 -19.59 -6.01
C ARG A 297 -8.41 -18.69 -6.79
N LYS A 298 -7.17 -18.53 -6.31
CA LYS A 298 -6.13 -17.76 -7.01
C LYS A 298 -5.74 -18.44 -8.33
N ALA A 299 -5.50 -19.75 -8.32
CA ALA A 299 -5.16 -20.51 -9.53
C ALA A 299 -6.28 -20.46 -10.58
N GLU A 300 -7.55 -20.53 -10.14
CA GLU A 300 -8.71 -20.38 -11.03
C GLU A 300 -8.77 -18.99 -11.67
N LEU A 301 -8.51 -17.94 -10.89
CA LEU A 301 -8.46 -16.56 -11.40
C LEU A 301 -7.29 -16.35 -12.39
N GLU A 302 -6.12 -16.92 -12.11
CA GLU A 302 -4.97 -16.87 -13.01
C GLU A 302 -5.27 -17.58 -14.33
N THR A 303 -5.84 -18.79 -14.26
CA THR A 303 -6.26 -19.57 -15.45
C THR A 303 -7.29 -18.81 -16.28
N PHE A 304 -8.28 -18.20 -15.63
CA PHE A 304 -9.27 -17.36 -16.30
C PHE A 304 -8.63 -16.19 -17.05
N MET A 305 -7.72 -15.47 -16.39
CA MET A 305 -7.02 -14.33 -16.99
C MET A 305 -6.16 -14.74 -18.19
N GLU A 306 -5.47 -15.89 -18.09
CA GLU A 306 -4.69 -16.46 -19.19
C GLU A 306 -5.59 -16.78 -20.39
N CYS A 307 -6.68 -17.53 -20.19
CA CYS A 307 -7.64 -17.86 -21.26
C CYS A 307 -8.22 -16.61 -21.94
N VAL A 308 -8.58 -15.58 -21.16
CA VAL A 308 -9.09 -14.31 -21.70
C VAL A 308 -8.02 -13.59 -22.55
N GLN A 309 -6.79 -13.54 -22.05
CA GLN A 309 -5.68 -12.90 -22.75
C GLN A 309 -5.34 -13.63 -24.05
N GLU A 310 -5.28 -14.96 -24.02
CA GLU A 310 -5.04 -15.81 -25.19
C GLU A 310 -6.13 -15.61 -26.26
N ALA A 311 -7.41 -15.64 -25.87
CA ALA A 311 -8.52 -15.43 -26.80
C ALA A 311 -8.44 -14.05 -27.50
N ILE A 312 -8.15 -13.00 -26.73
CA ILE A 312 -8.00 -11.64 -27.29
C ILE A 312 -6.78 -11.57 -28.22
N GLN A 313 -5.65 -12.15 -27.82
CA GLN A 313 -4.42 -12.13 -28.61
C GLN A 313 -4.62 -12.87 -29.93
N GLU A 314 -5.18 -14.07 -29.90
CA GLU A 314 -5.46 -14.86 -31.10
C GLU A 314 -6.38 -14.09 -32.05
N ASN A 315 -7.47 -13.50 -31.53
CA ASN A 315 -8.39 -12.70 -32.33
C ASN A 315 -7.69 -11.50 -33.00
N GLN A 316 -6.85 -10.77 -32.25
CA GLN A 316 -6.09 -9.65 -32.77
C GLN A 316 -5.09 -10.09 -33.86
N GLU A 317 -4.41 -11.22 -33.68
CA GLU A 317 -3.47 -11.76 -34.67
C GLU A 317 -4.20 -12.19 -35.95
N GLN A 318 -5.33 -12.88 -35.83
CA GLN A 318 -6.17 -13.25 -36.97
C GLN A 318 -6.70 -12.01 -37.70
N GLY A 319 -7.21 -11.01 -36.98
CA GLY A 319 -7.70 -9.74 -37.55
C GLY A 319 -6.60 -8.99 -38.30
N LYS A 320 -5.41 -8.85 -37.71
CA LYS A 320 -4.22 -8.25 -38.36
C LYS A 320 -3.85 -8.97 -39.64
N LEU A 321 -3.86 -10.31 -39.64
CA LEU A 321 -3.55 -11.10 -40.83
C LEU A 321 -4.57 -10.88 -41.96
N LYS A 322 -5.87 -10.76 -41.64
CA LYS A 322 -6.92 -10.49 -42.63
C LYS A 322 -6.77 -9.09 -43.23
N ILE A 323 -6.50 -8.09 -42.40
CA ILE A 323 -6.25 -6.70 -42.83
C ILE A 323 -5.01 -6.63 -43.72
N ALA A 324 -3.88 -7.23 -43.30
CA ALA A 324 -2.65 -7.21 -44.08
C ALA A 324 -2.81 -7.86 -45.47
N LYS A 325 -3.55 -8.98 -45.58
CA LYS A 325 -3.87 -9.62 -46.87
C LYS A 325 -4.72 -8.73 -47.76
N PHE A 326 -5.67 -7.99 -47.18
CA PHE A 326 -6.47 -7.01 -47.91
C PHE A 326 -5.57 -5.87 -48.42
N GLU A 327 -4.74 -5.29 -47.55
CA GLU A 327 -3.81 -4.22 -47.93
C GLU A 327 -2.86 -4.63 -49.06
N GLU A 328 -2.28 -5.83 -49.01
CA GLU A 328 -1.39 -6.37 -50.05
C GLU A 328 -2.11 -6.48 -51.41
N LYS A 329 -3.34 -7.01 -51.42
CA LYS A 329 -4.16 -7.14 -52.64
C LYS A 329 -4.49 -5.77 -53.23
N HIS A 330 -4.86 -4.80 -52.40
CA HIS A 330 -5.37 -3.50 -52.85
C HIS A 330 -4.29 -2.44 -53.12
N LEU A 331 -3.06 -2.61 -52.59
CA LEU A 331 -1.92 -1.76 -52.92
C LEU A 331 -1.58 -1.81 -54.43
N LEU A 332 -1.65 -3.01 -55.01
CA LEU A 332 -1.40 -3.23 -56.44
C LEU A 332 -2.54 -2.68 -57.31
N SER A 333 -3.78 -2.81 -56.84
CA SER A 333 -4.94 -2.38 -57.61
C SER A 333 -5.15 -0.87 -57.63
N LEU A 334 -4.82 -0.14 -56.55
CA LEU A 334 -4.90 1.32 -56.54
C LEU A 334 -3.97 1.98 -57.57
N ASN A 335 -2.77 1.42 -57.77
CA ASN A 335 -1.86 1.85 -58.83
C ASN A 335 -2.46 1.58 -60.23
N ALA A 336 -3.08 0.41 -60.41
CA ALA A 336 -3.73 0.03 -61.67
C ALA A 336 -5.03 0.81 -61.97
N ILE A 337 -5.68 1.43 -60.98
CA ILE A 337 -6.80 2.37 -61.20
C ILE A 337 -6.26 3.74 -61.62
N ARG A 338 -5.13 4.17 -61.05
CA ARG A 338 -4.53 5.48 -61.30
C ARG A 338 -3.94 5.63 -62.70
N GLU A 339 -3.53 4.51 -63.31
CA GLU A 339 -3.00 4.44 -64.68
C GLU A 339 -4.07 4.15 -65.76
N GLU A 340 -5.33 3.92 -65.37
CA GLU A 340 -6.41 3.54 -66.28
C GLU A 340 -7.07 4.77 -66.90
N SER A 341 -7.31 4.74 -68.23
CA SER A 341 -7.89 5.86 -68.98
C SER A 341 -9.36 5.69 -69.35
N GLU A 342 -9.91 4.48 -69.27
CA GLU A 342 -11.31 4.18 -69.61
C GLU A 342 -12.23 4.24 -68.39
N LEU A 343 -13.23 5.13 -68.42
CA LEU A 343 -14.16 5.37 -67.31
C LEU A 343 -14.92 4.10 -66.88
N SER A 344 -15.33 3.26 -67.84
CA SER A 344 -16.05 2.00 -67.57
C SER A 344 -15.20 0.99 -66.77
N ASN A 345 -13.90 0.94 -67.04
CA ASN A 345 -12.98 0.03 -66.35
C ASN A 345 -12.68 0.54 -64.93
N ILE A 346 -12.61 1.86 -64.76
CA ILE A 346 -12.48 2.50 -63.44
C ILE A 346 -13.73 2.22 -62.58
N GLU A 347 -14.94 2.42 -63.13
CA GLU A 347 -16.20 2.12 -62.42
C GLU A 347 -16.28 0.65 -61.98
N THR A 348 -15.90 -0.28 -62.86
CA THR A 348 -15.88 -1.71 -62.55
C THR A 348 -14.91 -2.03 -61.40
N LYS A 349 -13.67 -1.49 -61.45
CA LYS A 349 -12.66 -1.68 -60.39
C LYS A 349 -13.09 -1.08 -59.05
N ILE A 350 -13.80 0.06 -59.05
CA ILE A 350 -14.34 0.69 -57.84
C ILE A 350 -15.41 -0.20 -57.20
N VAL A 351 -16.31 -0.78 -57.99
CA VAL A 351 -17.34 -1.70 -57.49
C VAL A 351 -16.68 -2.93 -56.87
N GLU A 352 -15.71 -3.55 -57.54
CA GLU A 352 -14.96 -4.69 -57.00
C GLU A 352 -14.26 -4.35 -55.66
N HIS A 353 -13.69 -3.15 -55.53
CA HIS A 353 -13.10 -2.69 -54.25
C HIS A 353 -14.14 -2.53 -53.15
N SER A 354 -15.31 -1.99 -53.47
CA SER A 354 -16.39 -1.84 -52.50
C SER A 354 -16.92 -3.20 -52.02
N GLU A 355 -16.96 -4.20 -52.90
CA GLU A 355 -17.34 -5.58 -52.56
C GLU A 355 -16.28 -6.22 -51.65
N ASP A 356 -14.99 -6.06 -51.97
CA ASP A 356 -13.88 -6.57 -51.14
C ASP A 356 -13.83 -5.92 -49.74
N ILE A 357 -14.08 -4.60 -49.63
CA ILE A 357 -14.19 -3.89 -48.33
C ILE A 357 -15.35 -4.47 -47.52
N THR A 358 -16.51 -4.67 -48.15
CA THR A 358 -17.68 -5.23 -47.49
C THR A 358 -17.41 -6.67 -47.02
N ALA A 359 -16.70 -7.46 -47.83
CA ALA A 359 -16.29 -8.81 -47.45
C ALA A 359 -15.32 -8.81 -46.26
N LEU A 360 -14.33 -7.90 -46.23
CA LEU A 360 -13.42 -7.77 -45.09
C LEU A 360 -14.18 -7.40 -43.82
N LEU A 361 -15.09 -6.42 -43.90
CA LEU A 361 -15.91 -5.99 -42.78
C LEU A 361 -16.73 -7.16 -42.21
N ASN A 362 -17.36 -7.97 -43.07
CA ASN A 362 -18.10 -9.16 -42.63
C ASN A 362 -17.20 -10.19 -41.94
N VAL A 363 -15.97 -10.39 -42.43
CA VAL A 363 -15.00 -11.32 -41.82
C VAL A 363 -14.56 -10.81 -40.45
N LEU A 364 -14.27 -9.51 -40.31
CA LEU A 364 -13.88 -8.91 -39.04
C LEU A 364 -15.03 -8.95 -38.03
N MET A 365 -16.26 -8.67 -38.45
CA MET A 365 -17.44 -8.84 -37.60
C MET A 365 -17.64 -10.29 -37.15
N THR A 366 -17.37 -11.26 -38.04
CA THR A 366 -17.45 -12.69 -37.67
C THR A 366 -16.41 -13.05 -36.62
N LEU A 367 -15.17 -12.54 -36.77
CA LEU A 367 -14.12 -12.73 -35.76
C LEU A 367 -14.50 -12.10 -34.42
N GLU A 368 -15.09 -10.90 -34.44
CA GLU A 368 -15.56 -10.21 -33.23
C GLU A 368 -16.67 -11.01 -32.54
N MET A 369 -17.66 -11.50 -33.29
CA MET A 369 -18.71 -12.36 -32.74
C MET A 369 -18.14 -13.64 -32.12
N GLN A 370 -17.18 -14.30 -32.78
CA GLN A 370 -16.52 -15.49 -32.26
C GLN A 370 -15.75 -15.21 -30.96
N LEU A 371 -15.07 -14.06 -30.86
CA LEU A 371 -14.40 -13.66 -29.63
C LEU A 371 -15.40 -13.44 -28.50
N VAL A 372 -16.51 -12.76 -28.76
CA VAL A 372 -17.56 -12.53 -27.75
C VAL A 372 -18.12 -13.86 -27.24
N GLU A 373 -18.44 -14.80 -28.14
CA GLU A 373 -18.92 -16.13 -27.76
C GLU A 373 -17.90 -16.91 -26.92
N GLN A 374 -16.62 -16.91 -27.32
CA GLN A 374 -15.55 -17.59 -26.59
C GLN A 374 -15.32 -16.98 -25.19
N LEU A 375 -15.35 -15.65 -25.09
CA LEU A 375 -15.22 -14.95 -23.81
C LEU A 375 -16.41 -15.23 -22.90
N GLU A 376 -17.63 -15.26 -23.43
CA GLU A 376 -18.84 -15.60 -22.67
C GLU A 376 -18.78 -17.03 -22.13
N GLU A 377 -18.34 -18.00 -22.93
CA GLU A 377 -18.14 -19.39 -22.47
C GLU A 377 -17.08 -19.48 -21.36
N THR A 378 -15.94 -18.81 -21.55
CA THR A 378 -14.83 -18.78 -20.58
C THR A 378 -15.29 -18.18 -19.24
N ILE A 379 -16.08 -17.11 -19.29
CA ILE A 379 -16.64 -16.48 -18.10
C ILE A 379 -17.64 -17.40 -17.42
N ASN A 380 -18.60 -17.95 -18.15
CA ASN A 380 -19.58 -18.86 -17.58
C ASN A 380 -18.94 -20.07 -16.89
N MET A 381 -17.82 -20.57 -17.42
CA MET A 381 -17.04 -21.63 -16.79
C MET A 381 -16.39 -21.14 -15.48
N PHE A 382 -15.70 -20.00 -15.52
CA PHE A 382 -15.09 -19.38 -14.34
C PHE A 382 -16.10 -19.07 -13.23
N GLU A 383 -17.25 -18.49 -13.57
CA GLU A 383 -18.30 -18.15 -12.61
C GLU A 383 -18.79 -19.41 -11.87
N ARG A 384 -19.05 -20.50 -12.61
CA ARG A 384 -19.43 -21.79 -12.02
C ARG A 384 -18.34 -22.32 -11.10
N ASN A 385 -17.10 -22.37 -11.57
CA ASN A 385 -15.98 -22.91 -10.80
C ASN A 385 -15.74 -22.14 -9.50
N ILE A 386 -15.77 -20.80 -9.54
CA ILE A 386 -15.59 -19.96 -8.35
C ILE A 386 -16.76 -20.12 -7.37
N ILE A 387 -18.00 -20.17 -7.86
CA ILE A 387 -19.18 -20.42 -7.01
C ILE A 387 -19.06 -21.77 -6.32
N ASP A 388 -18.66 -22.82 -7.05
CA ASP A 388 -18.48 -24.16 -6.49
C ASP A 388 -17.35 -24.18 -5.44
N LEU A 389 -16.20 -23.53 -5.70
CA LEU A 389 -15.10 -23.43 -4.74
C LEU A 389 -15.51 -22.68 -3.46
N VAL A 390 -16.29 -21.60 -3.58
CA VAL A 390 -16.81 -20.85 -2.44
C VAL A 390 -17.86 -21.67 -1.68
N GLY A 391 -18.75 -22.36 -2.38
CA GLY A 391 -19.74 -23.26 -1.79
C GLY A 391 -19.10 -24.37 -0.96
N LEU A 392 -18.10 -25.06 -1.51
CA LEU A 392 -17.34 -26.08 -0.80
C LEU A 392 -16.61 -25.52 0.43
N PHE A 393 -16.09 -24.30 0.35
CA PHE A 393 -15.49 -23.64 1.49
C PHE A 393 -16.50 -23.39 2.61
N VAL A 394 -17.66 -22.81 2.27
CA VAL A 394 -18.75 -22.54 3.22
C VAL A 394 -19.22 -23.84 3.87
N GLU A 395 -19.54 -24.88 3.10
CA GLU A 395 -20.00 -26.17 3.64
C GLU A 395 -19.02 -26.78 4.65
N ASN A 396 -17.72 -26.75 4.34
CA ASN A 396 -16.70 -27.28 5.23
C ASN A 396 -16.55 -26.43 6.52
N VAL A 397 -16.59 -25.09 6.40
CA VAL A 397 -16.56 -24.19 7.56
C VAL A 397 -17.76 -24.45 8.47
N GLN A 398 -18.98 -24.51 7.92
CA GLN A 398 -20.20 -24.77 8.70
C GLN A 398 -20.14 -26.14 9.39
N SER A 399 -19.60 -27.15 8.72
CA SER A 399 -19.40 -28.49 9.30
C SER A 399 -18.41 -28.48 10.48
N LEU A 400 -17.31 -27.73 10.37
CA LEU A 400 -16.31 -27.61 11.44
C LEU A 400 -16.82 -26.73 12.60
N MET A 401 -17.55 -25.65 12.30
CA MET A 401 -18.17 -24.81 13.33
C MET A 401 -19.27 -25.55 14.10
N ALA A 402 -19.99 -26.47 13.45
CA ALA A 402 -20.90 -27.37 14.15
C ALA A 402 -20.17 -28.26 15.18
N GLN A 403 -18.97 -28.73 14.85
CA GLN A 403 -18.14 -29.49 15.81
C GLN A 403 -17.66 -28.61 16.98
N CYS A 404 -17.37 -27.31 16.75
CA CYS A 404 -17.08 -26.37 17.83
C CYS A 404 -18.27 -26.23 18.79
N ARG A 405 -19.49 -26.07 18.25
CA ARG A 405 -20.72 -26.04 19.07
C ARG A 405 -20.91 -27.33 19.86
N ASP A 406 -20.69 -28.49 19.24
CA ASP A 406 -20.80 -29.79 19.93
C ASP A 406 -19.80 -29.92 21.08
N LEU A 407 -18.57 -29.42 20.90
CA LEU A 407 -17.58 -29.40 21.99
C LEU A 407 -17.98 -28.45 23.12
N GLU A 408 -18.51 -27.27 22.80
CA GLU A 408 -19.00 -26.31 23.79
C GLU A 408 -20.22 -26.87 24.55
N ASN A 409 -21.16 -27.51 23.87
CA ASN A 409 -22.30 -28.19 24.51
C ASN A 409 -21.83 -29.27 25.49
N HIS A 410 -20.87 -30.10 25.07
CA HIS A 410 -20.31 -31.15 25.92
C HIS A 410 -19.50 -30.59 27.11
N HIS A 411 -18.79 -29.48 26.90
CA HIS A 411 -18.10 -28.76 27.98
C HIS A 411 -19.10 -28.22 29.00
N HIS A 412 -20.16 -27.55 28.53
CA HIS A 412 -21.25 -27.02 29.35
C HIS A 412 -21.91 -28.11 30.21
N GLU A 413 -22.30 -29.23 29.62
CA GLU A 413 -22.94 -30.33 30.35
C GLU A 413 -22.05 -30.88 31.47
N LYS A 414 -20.76 -31.10 31.18
CA LYS A 414 -19.79 -31.58 32.17
C LYS A 414 -19.48 -30.55 33.25
N LEU A 415 -19.36 -29.29 32.87
CA LEU A 415 -19.12 -28.20 33.81
C LEU A 415 -20.30 -28.08 34.78
N LEU A 416 -21.53 -28.18 34.27
CA LEU A 416 -22.75 -28.17 35.06
C LEU A 416 -22.81 -29.38 36.01
N GLU A 417 -22.47 -30.58 35.53
CA GLU A 417 -22.38 -31.78 36.37
C GLU A 417 -21.39 -31.61 37.53
N ILE A 418 -20.18 -31.11 37.24
CA ILE A 418 -19.16 -30.85 38.26
C ILE A 418 -19.66 -29.81 39.26
N ALA A 419 -20.23 -28.70 38.78
CA ALA A 419 -20.72 -27.62 39.64
C ALA A 419 -21.88 -28.10 40.54
N ILE A 420 -22.84 -28.87 40.02
CA ILE A 420 -23.92 -29.43 40.84
C ILE A 420 -23.38 -30.41 41.89
N ASN A 421 -22.46 -31.31 41.50
CA ASN A 421 -21.85 -32.25 42.43
C ASN A 421 -21.09 -31.55 43.57
N ILE A 422 -20.41 -30.44 43.28
CA ILE A 422 -19.75 -29.62 44.30
C ILE A 422 -20.79 -28.93 45.20
N LEU A 423 -21.86 -28.38 44.65
CA LEU A 423 -22.95 -27.80 45.45
C LEU A 423 -23.55 -28.83 46.42
N GLU A 424 -23.79 -30.06 45.95
CA GLU A 424 -24.30 -31.12 46.83
C GLU A 424 -23.34 -31.46 47.97
N LYS A 425 -22.02 -31.48 47.71
CA LYS A 425 -21.01 -31.69 48.75
C LYS A 425 -20.96 -30.53 49.74
N ILE A 426 -21.08 -29.29 49.28
CA ILE A 426 -21.16 -28.10 50.14
C ILE A 426 -22.39 -28.20 51.06
N VAL A 427 -23.55 -28.54 50.50
CA VAL A 427 -24.81 -28.68 51.26
C VAL A 427 -24.73 -29.79 52.31
N LYS A 428 -24.02 -30.90 52.00
CA LYS A 428 -23.79 -32.01 52.95
C LYS A 428 -22.69 -31.71 53.98
N GLY A 429 -21.93 -30.63 53.83
CA GLY A 429 -20.79 -30.30 54.69
C GLY A 429 -19.58 -31.22 54.49
N GLU A 430 -19.47 -31.85 53.32
CA GLU A 430 -18.44 -32.85 52.96
C GLU A 430 -17.28 -32.25 52.15
N MET A 431 -17.14 -30.92 52.15
CA MET A 431 -16.10 -30.20 51.42
C MET A 431 -14.92 -29.87 52.33
N ASP A 432 -13.75 -30.43 52.03
CA ASP A 432 -12.48 -30.18 52.73
C ASP A 432 -11.63 -29.04 52.11
N GLU A 433 -11.99 -28.56 50.91
CA GLU A 433 -11.24 -27.51 50.18
C GLU A 433 -11.88 -26.12 50.34
N ASP A 434 -11.08 -25.13 50.75
CA ASP A 434 -11.48 -23.73 50.83
C ASP A 434 -11.61 -23.13 49.42
N LEU A 435 -12.85 -22.95 48.96
CA LEU A 435 -13.16 -22.22 47.72
C LEU A 435 -12.88 -20.71 47.92
N PRO A 436 -12.32 -20.01 46.90
CA PRO A 436 -12.20 -18.55 46.91
C PRO A 436 -13.55 -17.86 47.16
N ASP A 437 -13.54 -16.71 47.83
CA ASP A 437 -14.77 -16.01 48.23
C ASP A 437 -15.66 -15.63 47.03
N ASP A 438 -15.05 -15.28 45.89
CA ASP A 438 -15.78 -14.97 44.65
C ASP A 438 -16.53 -16.19 44.10
N LEU A 439 -15.97 -17.39 44.23
CA LEU A 439 -16.63 -18.65 43.86
C LEU A 439 -17.74 -19.03 44.83
N ARG A 440 -17.55 -18.81 46.14
CA ARG A 440 -18.60 -19.07 47.14
C ARG A 440 -19.89 -18.32 46.84
N SER A 441 -19.78 -17.12 46.26
CA SER A 441 -20.94 -16.32 45.89
C SER A 441 -21.84 -16.97 44.83
N LEU A 442 -21.31 -17.93 44.06
CA LEU A 442 -22.06 -18.69 43.04
C LEU A 442 -22.76 -19.93 43.62
N PHE A 443 -22.31 -20.45 44.77
CA PHE A 443 -22.81 -21.69 45.38
C PHE A 443 -23.87 -21.43 46.47
N ILE A 444 -24.75 -20.45 46.25
CA ILE A 444 -25.85 -20.12 47.18
C ILE A 444 -27.00 -21.13 47.04
N ASP A 445 -27.38 -21.40 45.80
CA ASP A 445 -28.48 -22.28 45.45
C ASP A 445 -28.27 -22.84 44.03
N LYS A 446 -29.07 -23.85 43.68
CA LYS A 446 -28.96 -24.54 42.39
C LYS A 446 -29.24 -23.61 41.21
N ASP A 447 -30.21 -22.70 41.34
CA ASP A 447 -30.63 -21.83 40.24
C ASP A 447 -29.51 -20.83 39.92
N THR A 448 -28.83 -20.29 40.94
CA THR A 448 -27.69 -19.38 40.76
C THR A 448 -26.54 -20.04 39.96
N ILE A 449 -26.18 -21.29 40.26
CA ILE A 449 -25.14 -22.02 39.52
C ILE A 449 -25.58 -22.31 38.08
N VAL A 450 -26.81 -22.82 37.90
CA VAL A 450 -27.34 -23.15 36.57
C VAL A 450 -27.35 -21.90 35.69
N ASN A 451 -27.75 -20.75 36.24
CA ASN A 451 -27.75 -19.48 35.53
C ASN A 451 -26.33 -19.01 35.18
N ALA A 452 -25.35 -19.17 36.08
CA ALA A 452 -23.97 -18.77 35.82
C ALA A 452 -23.30 -19.64 34.74
N VAL A 453 -23.49 -20.96 34.81
CA VAL A 453 -22.98 -21.91 33.80
C VAL A 453 -23.70 -21.73 32.45
N GLY A 454 -25.01 -21.43 32.48
CA GLY A 454 -25.80 -21.13 31.28
C GLY A 454 -25.37 -19.81 30.62
N ALA A 455 -25.13 -18.75 31.40
CA ALA A 455 -24.67 -17.47 30.85
C ALA A 455 -23.30 -17.58 30.17
N SER A 456 -22.37 -18.35 30.75
CA SER A 456 -21.07 -18.67 30.14
C SER A 456 -21.25 -19.36 28.78
N HIS A 457 -22.10 -20.37 28.74
CA HIS A 457 -22.41 -21.13 27.53
C HIS A 457 -23.03 -20.27 26.41
N ASP A 458 -24.00 -19.42 26.75
CA ASP A 458 -24.63 -18.50 25.80
C ASP A 458 -23.61 -17.53 25.18
N ILE A 459 -22.67 -17.01 25.97
CA ILE A 459 -21.60 -16.14 25.50
C ILE A 459 -20.69 -16.89 24.52
N HIS A 460 -20.30 -18.12 24.85
CA HIS A 460 -19.41 -18.93 24.02
C HIS A 460 -20.06 -19.29 22.68
N LEU A 461 -21.31 -19.79 22.70
CA LEU A 461 -22.06 -20.09 21.48
C LEU A 461 -22.20 -18.85 20.60
N LEU A 462 -22.51 -17.69 21.19
CA LEU A 462 -22.61 -16.43 20.45
C LEU A 462 -21.27 -16.07 19.77
N LYS A 463 -20.13 -16.29 20.41
CA LYS A 463 -18.81 -16.05 19.78
C LYS A 463 -18.53 -17.00 18.62
N ILE A 464 -18.91 -18.29 18.76
CA ILE A 464 -18.77 -19.29 17.70
C ILE A 464 -19.65 -18.92 16.50
N ASP A 465 -20.93 -18.61 16.75
CA ASP A 465 -21.91 -18.29 15.71
C ASP A 465 -21.56 -16.99 14.98
N ASN A 466 -21.18 -15.94 15.72
CA ASN A 466 -20.70 -14.70 15.11
C ASN A 466 -19.48 -14.93 14.21
N ARG A 467 -18.56 -15.82 14.62
CA ARG A 467 -17.38 -16.13 13.82
C ARG A 467 -17.75 -16.90 12.56
N GLU A 468 -18.65 -17.87 12.64
CA GLU A 468 -19.17 -18.57 11.45
C GLU A 468 -19.84 -17.60 10.47
N ASP A 469 -20.73 -16.74 10.98
CA ASP A 469 -21.44 -15.75 10.17
C ASP A 469 -20.49 -14.78 9.47
N GLU A 470 -19.44 -14.34 10.16
CA GLU A 470 -18.42 -13.48 9.58
C GLU A 470 -17.70 -14.16 8.40
N LEU A 471 -17.24 -15.41 8.60
CA LEU A 471 -16.54 -16.20 7.58
C LEU A 471 -17.42 -16.38 6.33
N VAL A 472 -18.66 -16.83 6.54
CA VAL A 472 -19.62 -17.13 5.46
C VAL A 472 -20.05 -15.85 4.75
N THR A 473 -20.31 -14.77 5.47
CA THR A 473 -20.75 -13.51 4.87
C THR A 473 -19.62 -12.88 4.04
N ARG A 474 -18.39 -12.88 4.56
CA ARG A 474 -17.25 -12.26 3.87
C ARG A 474 -16.90 -13.00 2.58
N VAL A 475 -16.83 -14.32 2.58
CA VAL A 475 -16.49 -15.09 1.37
C VAL A 475 -17.59 -14.95 0.30
N ASN A 476 -18.87 -14.96 0.69
CA ASN A 476 -19.99 -14.80 -0.25
C ASN A 476 -20.06 -13.38 -0.82
N SER A 477 -19.84 -12.36 0.01
CA SER A 477 -19.76 -10.96 -0.43
C SER A 477 -18.60 -10.76 -1.41
N TRP A 478 -17.41 -11.29 -1.08
CA TRP A 478 -16.26 -11.28 -1.98
C TRP A 478 -16.59 -11.94 -3.33
N CYS A 479 -17.21 -13.12 -3.30
CA CYS A 479 -17.59 -13.85 -4.52
C CYS A 479 -18.53 -13.02 -5.38
N THR A 480 -19.57 -12.44 -4.79
CA THR A 480 -20.54 -11.60 -5.51
C THR A 480 -19.87 -10.37 -6.13
N HIS A 481 -18.97 -9.72 -5.39
CA HIS A 481 -18.21 -8.57 -5.91
C HIS A 481 -17.25 -8.95 -7.04
N LEU A 482 -16.61 -10.12 -6.95
CA LEU A 482 -15.73 -10.62 -8.00
C LEU A 482 -16.52 -10.90 -9.29
N LEU A 483 -17.66 -11.57 -9.17
CA LEU A 483 -18.53 -11.88 -10.31
C LEU A 483 -19.05 -10.59 -10.98
N ASP A 484 -19.53 -9.60 -10.22
CA ASP A 484 -19.96 -8.30 -10.78
C ASP A 484 -18.81 -7.59 -11.53
N LYS A 485 -17.58 -7.66 -11.01
CA LYS A 485 -16.40 -7.09 -11.68
C LYS A 485 -16.12 -7.78 -13.01
N VAL A 486 -16.22 -9.11 -13.07
CA VAL A 486 -16.03 -9.90 -14.29
C VAL A 486 -17.14 -9.63 -15.30
N SER A 487 -18.41 -9.58 -14.88
CA SER A 487 -19.53 -9.27 -15.77
C SER A 487 -19.49 -7.83 -16.31
N ARG A 488 -18.89 -6.87 -15.60
CA ARG A 488 -18.67 -5.50 -16.11
C ARG A 488 -17.54 -5.41 -17.13
N PHE A 489 -16.50 -6.23 -16.98
CA PHE A 489 -15.35 -6.25 -17.89
C PHE A 489 -15.78 -6.57 -19.33
N THR A 490 -16.81 -7.38 -19.52
CA THR A 490 -17.36 -7.71 -20.85
C THR A 490 -18.25 -6.63 -21.43
N ARG A 491 -19.14 -6.04 -20.63
CA ARG A 491 -20.07 -4.98 -21.10
C ARG A 491 -19.39 -3.73 -21.62
N MET A 492 -18.13 -3.48 -21.23
CA MET A 492 -17.34 -2.35 -21.75
C MET A 492 -16.61 -2.67 -23.06
N ARG A 493 -16.58 -3.95 -23.47
CA ARG A 493 -15.86 -4.42 -24.67
C ARG A 493 -16.76 -5.01 -25.74
N SER A 494 -18.02 -5.34 -25.42
CA SER A 494 -19.14 -5.48 -26.36
C SER A 494 -19.66 -4.09 -26.75
#